data_AF-A0A2S9FXC2-F1
#
_entry.id   AF-A0A2S9FXC2-F1
#
_cell.length_a   1.000
_cell.length_b   1.000
_cell.length_c   1.000
_cell.angle_alpha   90.00
_cell.angle_beta   90.00
_cell.angle_gamma   90.00
#
_symmetry.space_group_name_H-M   'P 1'
#
loop_
_entity.id
_entity.type
_entity.pdbx_description
1 polymer ?
#
loop_
_entity_poly.entity_id
_entity_poly.type
_entity_poly.pdbx_seq_one_letter_code
_entity_poly.pdbx_strand_id
1 'polypeptide(L)'
;ELVPAPAVPEKVTTLVVSGKTQARLAASAAALADWLDSDGATGPLTDVAYTVNHHRSRYPTLATVSARSHAEAVTALRALAGGQP
;
A
#
# COMPACT_ATOMS: atom_id res chain seq x y z
N GLU A 1 5.94 -38.07 4.67
CA GLU A 1 4.82 -37.11 4.54
C GLU A 1 5.26 -35.80 5.18
N LEU A 2 5.51 -34.76 4.37
CA LEU A 2 5.91 -33.45 4.87
C LEU A 2 4.65 -32.75 5.39
N VAL A 3 4.57 -32.56 6.70
CA VAL A 3 3.48 -31.82 7.34
C VAL A 3 3.58 -30.35 6.87
N PRO A 4 2.50 -29.75 6.32
CA PRO A 4 2.54 -28.35 5.93
C PRO A 4 2.77 -27.49 7.19
N ALA A 5 3.74 -26.58 7.11
CA ALA A 5 3.98 -25.62 8.17
C ALA A 5 2.70 -24.80 8.42
N PRO A 6 2.39 -24.44 9.69
CA PRO A 6 1.23 -23.60 9.97
C PRO A 6 1.35 -22.29 9.20
N ALA A 7 0.29 -21.92 8.47
CA ALA A 7 0.23 -20.63 7.78
C ALA A 7 0.40 -19.52 8.81
N VAL A 8 1.48 -18.75 8.68
CA VAL A 8 1.69 -17.55 9.51
C VAL A 8 0.52 -16.61 9.20
N PRO A 9 -0.25 -16.13 10.19
CA PRO A 9 -1.34 -15.21 9.93
C PRO A 9 -0.79 -13.98 9.20
N GLU A 10 -1.33 -13.69 8.03
CA GLU A 10 -0.90 -12.55 7.22
C GLU A 10 -1.09 -11.25 8.03
N LYS A 11 0.02 -10.55 8.29
CA LYS A 11 0.00 -9.33 9.10
C LYS A 11 -0.68 -8.22 8.31
N VAL A 12 -1.73 -7.63 8.90
CA VAL A 12 -2.33 -6.40 8.35
C VAL A 12 -1.28 -5.30 8.40
N THR A 13 -1.02 -4.70 7.24
CA THR A 13 -0.04 -3.66 7.01
C THR A 13 -0.74 -2.38 6.59
N THR A 14 -0.36 -1.25 7.18
CA THR A 14 -0.95 0.06 6.88
C THR A 14 -0.01 0.90 6.02
N LEU A 15 -0.47 1.31 4.85
CA LEU A 15 0.21 2.22 3.93
C LEU A 15 -0.43 3.60 4.02
N VAL A 16 0.37 4.63 4.29
CA VAL A 16 -0.08 6.03 4.31
C VAL A 16 0.26 6.69 2.97
N VAL A 17 -0.74 7.28 2.32
CA VAL A 17 -0.57 8.11 1.12
C VAL A 17 -0.99 9.53 1.45
N SER A 18 -0.15 10.52 1.14
CA SER A 18 -0.49 11.93 1.35
C SER A 18 -0.10 12.81 0.17
N GLY A 19 -0.78 13.96 0.05
CA GLY A 19 -0.54 14.93 -1.01
C GLY A 19 -0.96 16.34 -0.58
N LYS A 20 -0.48 17.36 -1.29
CA LYS A 20 -0.90 18.75 -1.04
C LYS A 20 -2.36 19.01 -1.41
N THR A 21 -2.96 18.16 -2.25
CA THR A 21 -4.33 18.22 -2.72
C THR A 21 -4.89 16.81 -2.86
N GLN A 22 -6.22 16.65 -2.96
CA GLN A 22 -6.83 15.34 -3.23
C GLN A 22 -6.36 14.74 -4.57
N ALA A 23 -6.27 15.55 -5.63
CA ALA A 23 -5.76 15.09 -6.92
C ALA A 23 -4.30 14.58 -6.83
N ARG A 24 -3.46 15.21 -6.00
CA ARG A 24 -2.09 14.72 -5.76
C ARG A 24 -2.05 13.46 -4.91
N LEU A 25 -2.94 13.33 -3.94
CA LEU A 25 -3.09 12.08 -3.20
C LEU A 25 -3.49 10.93 -4.13
N ALA A 26 -4.52 11.14 -4.96
CA ALA A 26 -4.99 10.15 -5.91
C ALA A 26 -3.91 9.74 -6.92
N ALA A 27 -3.16 10.71 -7.45
CA ALA A 27 -2.03 10.43 -8.35
C ALA A 27 -0.91 9.64 -7.65
N SER A 28 -0.59 9.96 -6.39
CA SER A 28 0.38 9.19 -5.60
C SER A 28 -0.10 7.77 -5.32
N ALA A 29 -1.40 7.58 -5.05
CA ALA A 29 -1.98 6.27 -4.83
C ALA A 29 -1.92 5.41 -6.10
N ALA A 30 -2.25 5.98 -7.26
CA ALA A 30 -2.12 5.30 -8.55
C ALA A 30 -0.66 4.88 -8.83
N ALA A 31 0.28 5.81 -8.67
CA ALA A 31 1.70 5.53 -8.91
C ALA A 31 2.26 4.46 -7.95
N LEU A 32 1.81 4.45 -6.70
CA LEU A 32 2.19 3.40 -5.74
C LEU A 32 1.61 2.05 -6.14
N ALA A 33 0.36 2.00 -6.62
CA ALA A 33 -0.25 0.77 -7.12
C ALA A 33 0.47 0.23 -8.36
N ASP A 34 0.78 1.09 -9.34
CA ASP A 34 1.56 0.72 -10.54
C ASP A 34 2.92 0.12 -10.16
N TRP A 35 3.59 0.73 -9.19
CA TRP A 35 4.89 0.25 -8.72
C TRP A 35 4.78 -1.08 -7.96
N LEU A 36 3.76 -1.24 -7.11
CA LEU A 36 3.51 -2.51 -6.40
C LEU A 36 3.16 -3.67 -7.33
N ASP A 37 2.50 -3.39 -8.46
CA ASP A 37 2.21 -4.37 -9.52
C ASP A 37 3.43 -4.73 -10.39
N SER A 38 4.54 -4.00 -10.25
CA SER A 38 5.76 -4.18 -11.06
C SER A 38 6.97 -4.44 -10.17
N ASP A 39 7.88 -3.47 -10.06
CA ASP A 39 9.15 -3.61 -9.36
C ASP A 39 8.98 -3.90 -7.85
N GLY A 40 7.89 -3.38 -7.27
CA GLY A 40 7.55 -3.55 -5.86
C GLY A 40 6.97 -4.92 -5.50
N ALA A 41 6.65 -5.78 -6.47
CA ALA A 41 5.94 -7.03 -6.23
C ALA A 41 6.76 -8.10 -5.48
N THR A 42 8.08 -7.95 -5.43
CA THR A 42 9.01 -8.98 -4.92
C THR A 42 9.44 -8.77 -3.47
N GLY A 43 9.30 -7.54 -2.94
CA GLY A 43 9.65 -7.21 -1.56
C GLY A 43 8.51 -7.51 -0.58
N PRO A 44 8.77 -7.56 0.73
CA PRO A 44 7.71 -7.68 1.72
C PRO A 44 6.92 -6.35 1.85
N LEU A 45 5.59 -6.45 1.95
CA LEU A 45 4.72 -5.28 2.02
C LEU A 45 5.01 -4.39 3.25
N THR A 46 5.54 -4.97 4.31
CA THR A 46 5.97 -4.26 5.53
C THR A 46 7.10 -3.27 5.27
N ASP A 47 8.02 -3.58 4.35
CA ASP A 47 9.16 -2.70 4.05
C ASP A 47 8.71 -1.53 3.16
N VAL A 48 7.75 -1.80 2.27
CA VAL A 48 7.05 -0.75 1.53
C VAL A 48 6.34 0.19 2.51
N ALA A 49 5.58 -0.36 3.45
CA ALA A 49 4.87 0.40 4.46
C ALA A 49 5.81 1.26 5.31
N TYR A 50 6.93 0.68 5.74
CA TYR A 50 7.96 1.42 6.45
C TYR A 50 8.44 2.62 5.64
N THR A 51 8.73 2.41 4.36
CA THR A 51 9.16 3.45 3.43
C THR A 51 8.12 4.55 3.25
N VAL A 52 6.88 4.20 2.88
CA VAL A 52 5.84 5.21 2.60
C VAL A 52 5.39 5.96 3.85
N ASN A 53 5.47 5.33 5.02
CA ASN A 53 5.02 5.94 6.28
C ASN A 53 6.08 6.87 6.90
N HIS A 54 7.37 6.57 6.74
CA HIS A 54 8.44 7.28 7.46
C HIS A 54 9.40 8.07 6.56
N HIS A 55 9.52 7.70 5.29
CA HIS A 55 10.52 8.28 4.38
C HIS A 55 9.93 9.15 3.26
N ARG A 56 8.62 9.42 3.30
CA ARG A 56 7.95 10.33 2.38
C ARG A 56 7.44 11.57 3.10
N SER A 57 7.36 12.69 2.40
CA SER A 57 6.75 13.91 2.93
C SER A 57 5.29 13.65 3.32
N ARG A 58 4.90 14.15 4.49
CA ARG A 58 3.53 14.06 5.00
C ARG A 58 2.79 15.38 4.81
N TYR A 59 1.62 15.33 4.20
CA TYR A 59 0.75 16.49 3.98
C TYR A 59 -0.60 16.34 4.70
N PRO A 60 -1.37 17.43 4.88
CA PRO A 60 -2.66 17.38 5.58
C PRO A 60 -3.72 16.54 4.87
N THR A 61 -3.67 16.46 3.54
CA THR A 61 -4.54 15.55 2.77
C THR A 61 -3.89 14.19 2.74
N LEU A 62 -4.45 13.22 3.45
CA LEU A 62 -3.92 11.86 3.57
C LEU A 62 -5.03 10.82 3.60
N ALA A 63 -4.67 9.60 3.22
CA ALA A 63 -5.50 8.41 3.32
C ALA A 63 -4.62 7.22 3.70
N THR A 64 -5.25 6.17 4.23
CA THR A 64 -4.57 4.97 4.69
C THR A 64 -5.19 3.74 4.06
N VAL A 65 -4.35 2.84 3.55
CA VAL A 65 -4.76 1.52 3.05
C VAL A 65 -4.29 0.47 4.05
N SER A 66 -5.20 -0.39 4.50
CA SER A 66 -4.88 -1.57 5.31
C SER A 66 -5.02 -2.81 4.45
N ALA A 67 -3.94 -3.58 4.33
CA ALA A 67 -3.89 -4.76 3.47
C ALA A 67 -3.05 -5.87 4.10
N ARG A 68 -3.39 -7.13 3.81
CA ARG A 68 -2.63 -8.32 4.20
C ARG A 68 -1.72 -8.82 3.09
N SER A 69 -1.99 -8.42 1.84
CA SER A 69 -1.23 -8.84 0.66
C SER A 69 -0.98 -7.68 -0.31
N HIS A 70 -0.05 -7.87 -1.25
CA HIS A 70 0.20 -6.92 -2.34
C HIS A 70 -1.05 -6.70 -3.20
N ALA A 71 -1.77 -7.76 -3.53
CA ALA A 71 -2.99 -7.66 -4.34
C ALA A 71 -4.10 -6.86 -3.65
N GLU A 72 -4.30 -7.08 -2.34
CA GLU A 72 -5.23 -6.26 -1.54
C GLU A 72 -4.79 -4.79 -1.53
N ALA A 73 -3.49 -4.53 -1.31
CA ALA A 73 -2.94 -3.18 -1.29
C ALA A 73 -3.12 -2.45 -2.62
N VAL A 74 -2.80 -3.10 -3.74
CA VAL A 74 -2.99 -2.56 -5.09
C VAL A 74 -4.45 -2.22 -5.31
N THR A 75 -5.36 -3.15 -5.04
CA THR A 75 -6.80 -2.95 -5.24
C THR A 75 -7.31 -1.72 -4.46
N ALA A 76 -6.95 -1.61 -3.19
CA ALA A 76 -7.34 -0.48 -2.35
C ALA A 76 -6.69 0.83 -2.78
N LEU A 77 -5.43 0.83 -3.21
CA LEU A 77 -4.75 2.02 -3.74
C LEU A 77 -5.38 2.50 -5.06
N ARG A 78 -5.84 1.59 -5.93
CA ARG A 78 -6.58 1.94 -7.15
C ARG A 78 -7.96 2.54 -6.82
N ALA A 79 -8.67 1.96 -5.84
CA ALA A 79 -9.92 2.54 -5.36
C ALA A 79 -9.71 3.97 -4.83
N LEU A 80 -8.67 4.16 -4.03
CA LEU A 80 -8.28 5.48 -3.52
C LEU A 80 -7.92 6.46 -4.64
N ALA A 81 -7.21 6.00 -5.67
CA ALA A 81 -6.93 6.81 -6.86
C ALA A 81 -8.20 7.21 -7.63
N GLY A 82 -9.22 6.36 -7.62
CA GLY A 82 -10.55 6.65 -8.17
C GLY A 82 -11.44 7.52 -7.26
N GLY A 83 -10.95 7.96 -6.10
CA GLY A 83 -11.72 8.74 -5.13
C GLY A 83 -12.72 7.92 -4.32
N GLN A 84 -12.52 6.61 -4.22
CA GLN A 84 -13.29 5.72 -3.35
C GLN A 84 -12.55 5.51 -2.02
N PRO A 85 -13.27 5.36 -0.89
CA PRO A 85 -12.67 5.00 0.40
C PRO A 85 -12.11 3.58 0.44
#